data_AF-A0A2V8TLM2-F1
#
_entry.id   AF-A0A2V8TLM2-F1
#
_cell.length_a   1.000
_cell.length_b   1.000
_cell.length_c   1.000
_cell.angle_alpha   90.00
_cell.angle_beta   90.00
_cell.angle_gamma   90.00
#
_symmetry.space_group_name_H-M   'P 1'
#
loop_
_entity.id
_entity.type
_entity.pdbx_description
1 polymer ?
#
loop_
_entity_poly.entity_id
_entity_poly.type
_entity_poly.pdbx_seq_one_letter_code
_entity_poly.pdbx_strand_id
1 'polypeptide(L)' 'MSYRSYRLTKDTAAILAADNKQDIVTVPSGGVITIAGVAADGMVEALWAGKKIRLFAIDVEQRGELVSSQGA' A
#
# COMPACT_ATOMS: atom_id res chain seq x y z
N MET A 1 6.07 -15.68 5.28
CA MET A 1 5.49 -14.32 5.23
C MET A 1 4.38 -14.36 4.19
N SER A 2 3.15 -14.02 4.57
CA SER A 2 2.03 -14.05 3.62
C SER A 2 1.93 -12.70 2.92
N TYR A 3 2.11 -12.69 1.60
CA TYR A 3 1.99 -11.46 0.79
C TYR A 3 0.54 -11.32 0.35
N ARG A 4 -0.07 -10.19 0.71
CA ARG A 4 -1.43 -9.84 0.28
C ARG A 4 -1.35 -8.64 -0.65
N SER A 5 -1.92 -8.79 -1.85
CA SER A 5 -2.02 -7.73 -2.84
C SER A 5 -3.45 -7.23 -2.93
N TYR A 6 -3.62 -5.91 -2.88
CA TYR A 6 -4.90 -5.23 -2.91
C TYR A 6 -4.96 -4.28 -4.09
N ARG A 7 -6.08 -4.26 -4.80
CA ARG A 7 -6.40 -3.25 -5.80
C ARG A 7 -7.18 -2.13 -5.14
N LEU A 8 -6.68 -0.91 -5.23
CA LEU A 8 -7.37 0.25 -4.68
C LEU A 8 -8.50 0.66 -5.62
N THR A 9 -9.70 0.85 -5.09
CA THR A 9 -10.91 1.25 -5.84
C THR A 9 -11.05 2.76 -5.96
N LYS A 10 -10.24 3.53 -5.20
CA LYS A 10 -10.20 4.99 -5.24
C LYS A 10 -8.76 5.48 -5.19
N ASP A 11 -8.55 6.68 -5.72
CA ASP A 11 -7.30 7.42 -5.55
C ASP A 11 -6.95 7.53 -4.07
N THR A 12 -5.72 7.13 -3.75
CA THR A 12 -5.28 6.98 -2.36
C THR A 12 -3.92 7.66 -2.21
N ALA A 13 -3.82 8.54 -1.21
CA ALA A 13 -2.56 9.20 -0.89
C ALA A 13 -1.63 8.20 -0.20
N ALA A 14 -0.36 8.22 -0.59
CA ALA A 14 0.69 7.43 0.02
C ALA A 14 1.95 8.27 0.18
N ILE A 15 2.77 7.90 1.15
CA ILE A 15 4.08 8.48 1.39
C ILE A 15 5.10 7.61 0.68
N LEU A 16 5.78 8.17 -0.31
CA LEU A 16 6.94 7.58 -0.94
C LEU A 16 8.18 8.01 -0.14
N ALA A 17 8.89 7.05 0.46
CA ALA A 17 10.18 7.29 1.09
C ALA A 17 11.29 6.98 0.07
N ALA A 18 11.96 8.01 -0.42
CA ALA A 18 13.10 7.90 -1.32
C ALA A 18 14.18 8.92 -0.91
N ASP A 19 15.44 8.49 -0.88
CA ASP A 19 16.60 9.37 -0.71
C ASP A 19 16.52 10.34 0.48
N ASN A 20 16.16 9.83 1.67
CA ASN A 20 15.95 10.60 2.91
C ASN A 20 14.85 11.68 2.84
N LYS A 21 14.03 11.67 1.80
CA LYS A 21 12.89 12.56 1.62
C LYS A 21 11.58 11.77 1.65
N GLN A 22 10.55 12.42 2.18
CA GLN A 22 9.17 11.92 2.12
C GLN A 22 8.41 12.78 1.12
N ASP A 23 7.92 12.14 0.05
CA ASP A 23 7.04 12.77 -0.92
C ASP A 23 5.65 12.16 -0.82
N ILE A 24 4.62 12.99 -0.93
CA ILE A 24 3.23 12.51 -1.03
C ILE A 24 2.97 12.19 -2.49
N VAL A 25 2.56 10.95 -2.74
CA VAL A 25 2.16 10.45 -4.06
C VAL A 25 0.72 9.96 -4.02
N THR A 26 0.08 9.93 -5.17
CA THR A 26 -1.26 9.34 -5.31
C THR A 26 -1.14 8.01 -6.03
N VAL A 27 -1.60 6.94 -5.39
CA VAL A 27 -1.88 5.68 -6.07
C VAL A 27 -3.26 5.80 -6.71
N PRO A 28 -3.37 5.78 -8.06
CA PRO A 28 -4.64 5.96 -8.72
C PRO A 28 -5.57 4.75 -8.49
N SER A 29 -6.87 4.98 -8.63
CA SER A 29 -7.86 3.90 -8.70
C SER A 29 -7.46 2.85 -9.74
N GLY A 30 -7.66 1.58 -9.38
CA GLY A 30 -7.20 0.42 -10.11
C GLY A 30 -5.74 0.03 -9.84
N GLY A 31 -4.97 0.86 -9.13
CA GLY A 31 -3.60 0.58 -8.73
C GLY A 31 -3.50 -0.59 -7.76
N VAL A 32 -2.54 -1.48 -7.98
CA VAL A 32 -2.31 -2.67 -7.13
C VAL A 32 -1.13 -2.43 -6.22
N ILE A 33 -1.34 -2.64 -4.93
CA ILE A 33 -0.32 -2.57 -3.89
C ILE A 33 -0.10 -3.95 -3.27
N THR A 34 1.11 -4.26 -2.84
CA THR A 34 1.42 -5.48 -2.10
C THR A 34 1.87 -5.13 -0.70
N ILE A 35 1.16 -5.61 0.33
CA ILE A 35 1.49 -5.34 1.73
C ILE A 35 2.79 -6.06 2.08
N ALA A 36 3.78 -5.28 2.50
CA ALA A 36 5.09 -5.76 2.96
C ALA A 36 5.14 -5.84 4.49
N GLY A 37 4.37 -5.01 5.21
CA GLY A 37 4.30 -5.01 6.66
C GLY A 37 3.24 -4.06 7.20
N VAL A 38 2.84 -4.28 8.45
CA VAL A 38 1.95 -3.38 9.20
C VAL A 38 2.80 -2.65 10.24
N ALA A 39 2.73 -1.32 10.25
CA ALA A 39 3.41 -0.50 11.24
C ALA A 39 2.50 -0.22 12.44
N ALA A 40 3.09 0.03 13.60
CA ALA A 40 2.36 0.27 14.84
C ALA A 40 1.60 1.61 14.89
N ASP A 41 1.82 2.48 13.91
CA ASP A 41 1.25 3.84 13.83
C ASP A 41 -0.01 3.93 12.95
N GLY A 42 -0.66 2.80 12.65
CA GLY A 42 -1.86 2.75 11.81
C GLY A 42 -1.56 2.87 10.30
N MET A 43 -0.27 2.87 9.93
CA MET A 43 0.16 2.81 8.55
C MET A 43 0.53 1.39 8.16
N VAL A 44 0.48 1.10 6.86
CA VAL A 44 1.01 -0.11 6.27
C VAL A 44 2.13 0.24 5.32
N GLU A 45 3.17 -0.58 5.31
CA GLU A 45 4.20 -0.56 4.30
C GLU A 45 3.76 -1.44 3.14
N ALA A 46 3.80 -0.89 1.93
CA ALA A 46 3.42 -1.59 0.72
C ALA A 46 4.41 -1.33 -0.41
N LEU A 47 4.38 -2.22 -1.40
CA LEU A 47 5.06 -2.04 -2.67
C LEU A 47 4.05 -1.61 -3.73
N TRP A 48 4.38 -0.56 -4.47
CA TRP A 48 3.62 -0.09 -5.62
C TRP A 48 4.59 0.33 -6.73
N ALA A 49 4.41 -0.21 -7.93
CA ALA A 49 5.31 0.03 -9.07
C ALA A 49 6.80 -0.19 -8.74
N GLY A 50 7.11 -1.20 -7.92
CA GLY A 50 8.46 -1.51 -7.46
C GLY A 50 9.02 -0.57 -6.38
N LYS A 51 8.25 0.42 -5.91
CA LYS A 51 8.66 1.38 -4.88
C LYS A 51 8.01 1.06 -3.55
N LYS A 52 8.75 1.27 -2.45
CA LYS A 52 8.21 1.22 -1.09
C LYS A 52 7.40 2.47 -0.81
N ILE A 53 6.14 2.28 -0.49
CA ILE A 53 5.22 3.33 -0.08
C ILE A 53 4.64 3.01 1.30
N ARG A 54 4.19 4.05 2.00
CA ARG A 54 3.39 3.93 3.22
C ARG A 54 2.04 4.56 3.01
N LEU A 55 0.98 3.90 3.44
CA LEU A 55 -0.37 4.45 3.40
C LEU A 55 -1.13 4.07 4.66
N PHE A 56 -2.26 4.71 4.93
CA PHE A 56 -3.06 4.35 6.09
C PHE A 56 -3.69 2.96 5.90
N ALA A 57 -3.68 2.15 6.95
CA ALA A 57 -4.30 0.83 6.94
C ALA A 57 -5.79 0.92 6.55
N ILE A 58 -6.48 1.95 7.04
CA ILE A 58 -7.91 2.17 6.78
C ILE A 58 -8.22 2.37 5.29
N ASP A 59 -7.30 2.93 4.51
CA ASP A 59 -7.50 3.09 3.06
C ASP A 59 -7.46 1.73 2.36
N VAL A 60 -6.60 0.81 2.80
CA VAL A 60 -6.57 -0.57 2.29
C VAL A 60 -7.84 -1.33 2.70
N GLU A 61 -8.29 -1.16 3.94
CA GLU A 61 -9.48 -1.86 4.44
C GLU A 61 -10.77 -1.38 3.77
N GLN A 62 -10.94 -0.07 3.59
CA GLN A 62 -12.17 0.50 3.02
C GLN A 62 -12.18 0.56 1.50
N ARG A 63 -11.00 0.62 0.86
CA ARG A 63 -10.87 0.88 -0.58
C ARG A 63 -10.10 -0.22 -1.30
N GLY A 64 -9.50 -1.16 -0.60
CA GLY A 64 -8.74 -2.27 -1.19
C GLY A 64 -9.60 -3.50 -1.45
N GLU A 65 -9.55 -4.00 -2.67
CA GLU A 65 -10.06 -5.31 -3.05
C GLU A 65 -8.91 -6.31 -3.09
N LEU A 66 -9.02 -7.43 -2.37
CA LEU A 66 -7.98 -8.44 -2.36
C LEU A 66 -7.85 -9.10 -3.74
N VAL A 67 -6.69 -8.95 -4.39
CA VAL A 67 -6.38 -9.53 -5.71
C VAL A 67 -5.65 -10.85 -5.57
N SER A 68 -4.76 -10.95 -4.58
CA SER A 68 -3.97 -12.14 -4.34
C SER A 68 -3.61 -12.23 -2.87
N SER A 69 -3.70 -13.44 -2.31
CA SER A 69 -3.19 -13.77 -1.00
C SER A 69 -2.38 -15.05 -1.14
N GLN A 70 -1.05 -14.94 -1.12
CA GLN A 70 -0.20 -16.11 -0.96
C GLN A 70 0.08 -16.30 0.52
N GLY A 71 -0.58 -17.29 1.12
CA GLY A 71 -0.17 -17.88 2.38
C GLY A 71 0.89 -18.95 2.11
N ALA A 72 1.90 -19.04 2.98
CA ALA A 72 2.71 -20.25 3.09
C ALA A 72 1.89 -21.35 3.77
#